data_AF-A0A8C8DQG5-F1
#
_entry.id   AF-A0A8C8DQG5-F1
#
_cell.length_a   1.000
_cell.length_b   1.000
_cell.length_c   1.000
_cell.angle_alpha   90.00
_cell.angle_beta   90.00
_cell.angle_gamma   90.00
#
_symmetry.space_group_name_H-M   'P 1'
#
loop_
_entity.id
_entity.type
_entity.pdbx_description
1 polymer ?
#
loop_
_entity_poly.entity_id
_entity_poly.type
_entity_poly.pdbx_seq_one_letter_code
_entity_poly.pdbx_strand_id
1 'polypeptide(L)'
;MTAAGSSVSSHVGDVEEDASQLLFPKEFENSETLLNSEVHMLLEHRKQQNESAEDEQELSEVFMKTLNYTARFSRFKNRETITAVRSLLLQKKLHKFELASLANLCPEAAEEAKALTPR
;
A
#
# COMPACT_ATOMS: atom_id res chain seq x y z
N MET A 1 -6.44 -39.65 -19.92
CA MET A 1 -5.57 -38.50 -20.25
C MET A 1 -6.47 -37.37 -20.72
N THR A 2 -6.77 -36.41 -19.88
CA THR A 2 -7.50 -35.19 -20.25
C THR A 2 -7.00 -34.08 -19.33
N ALA A 3 -6.37 -33.08 -19.97
CA ALA A 3 -5.78 -31.91 -19.34
C ALA A 3 -6.87 -31.01 -18.75
N ALA A 4 -6.75 -30.67 -17.46
CA ALA A 4 -7.47 -29.55 -16.89
C ALA A 4 -6.64 -28.30 -17.15
N GLY A 5 -7.09 -27.49 -18.10
CA GLY A 5 -6.47 -26.23 -18.46
C GLY A 5 -6.48 -25.27 -17.28
N SER A 6 -5.29 -24.75 -16.96
CA SER A 6 -5.13 -23.57 -16.14
C SER A 6 -5.95 -22.44 -16.76
N SER A 7 -7.01 -22.01 -16.06
CA SER A 7 -7.76 -20.81 -16.40
C SER A 7 -6.86 -19.61 -16.15
N VAL A 8 -6.05 -19.26 -17.16
CA VAL A 8 -5.44 -17.93 -17.25
C VAL A 8 -6.60 -16.95 -17.33
N SER A 9 -6.85 -16.23 -16.23
CA SER A 9 -7.77 -15.11 -16.23
C SER A 9 -7.26 -14.11 -17.24
N SER A 10 -7.94 -14.02 -18.39
CA SER A 10 -7.63 -13.10 -19.47
C SER A 10 -7.59 -11.68 -18.91
N HIS A 11 -6.41 -11.04 -18.90
CA HIS A 11 -6.25 -9.61 -18.65
C HIS A 11 -7.15 -8.87 -19.65
N VAL A 12 -8.25 -8.30 -19.16
CA VAL A 12 -9.20 -7.56 -19.97
C VAL A 12 -8.58 -6.21 -20.31
N GLY A 13 -7.94 -6.15 -21.48
CA GLY A 13 -7.50 -4.92 -22.13
C GLY A 13 -6.24 -4.31 -21.51
N ASP A 14 -5.15 -4.42 -22.24
CA ASP A 14 -3.83 -3.81 -21.97
C ASP A 14 -3.96 -2.28 -22.04
N VAL A 15 -4.59 -1.67 -21.04
CA VAL A 15 -4.50 -0.21 -20.82
C VAL A 15 -3.12 0.01 -20.22
N GLU A 16 -2.28 0.77 -20.91
CA GLU A 16 -0.96 1.14 -20.40
C GLU A 16 -1.13 1.86 -19.05
N GLU A 17 -0.73 1.18 -17.97
CA GLU A 17 -0.84 1.67 -16.61
C GLU A 17 0.18 2.78 -16.39
N ASP A 18 -0.28 3.94 -15.90
CA ASP A 18 0.58 5.09 -15.63
C ASP A 18 0.12 5.81 -14.36
N ALA A 19 0.81 5.55 -13.26
CA ALA A 19 0.53 6.18 -11.97
C ALA A 19 0.77 7.70 -11.98
N SER A 20 1.60 8.22 -12.90
CA SER A 20 1.82 9.66 -13.06
C SER A 20 0.61 10.37 -13.68
N GLN A 21 -0.21 9.65 -14.42
CA GLN A 21 -1.46 10.12 -15.02
C GLN A 21 -2.71 9.60 -14.29
N LEU A 22 -2.52 8.91 -13.15
CA LEU A 22 -3.57 8.22 -12.41
C LEU A 22 -4.33 7.17 -13.25
N LEU A 23 -3.65 6.57 -14.23
CA LEU A 23 -4.16 5.47 -15.04
C LEU A 23 -3.92 4.15 -14.31
N PHE A 24 -4.95 3.67 -13.64
CA PHE A 24 -4.94 2.38 -12.95
C PHE A 24 -5.91 1.40 -13.63
N PRO A 25 -5.65 0.09 -13.54
CA PRO A 25 -6.61 -0.93 -13.94
C PRO A 25 -7.95 -0.79 -13.20
N LYS A 26 -9.03 -1.28 -13.83
CA LYS A 26 -10.38 -1.26 -13.25
C LYS A 26 -10.48 -1.96 -11.89
N GLU A 27 -9.59 -2.91 -11.63
CA GLU A 27 -9.49 -3.62 -10.35
C GLU A 27 -9.13 -2.67 -9.18
N PHE A 28 -8.44 -1.56 -9.48
CA PHE A 28 -8.01 -0.58 -8.48
C PHE A 28 -8.90 0.66 -8.40
N GLU A 29 -9.91 0.81 -9.27
CA GLU A 29 -10.77 2.00 -9.33
C GLU A 29 -11.46 2.32 -7.99
N ASN A 30 -11.93 1.28 -7.29
CA ASN A 30 -12.57 1.42 -5.97
C ASN A 30 -11.66 1.05 -4.80
N SER A 31 -10.42 0.65 -5.07
CA SER A 31 -9.48 0.21 -4.04
C SER A 31 -9.13 1.35 -3.08
N GLU A 32 -8.81 0.99 -1.84
CA GLU A 32 -8.24 1.93 -0.88
C GLU A 32 -6.72 1.77 -0.81
N THR A 33 -6.04 2.87 -0.49
CA THR A 33 -4.60 2.89 -0.30
C THR A 33 -4.24 2.76 1.18
N LEU A 34 -3.14 2.06 1.43
CA LEU A 34 -2.54 1.93 2.75
C LEU A 34 -1.20 2.68 2.79
N LEU A 35 -0.94 3.35 3.91
CA LEU A 35 0.35 3.96 4.20
C LEU A 35 1.35 2.89 4.64
N ASN A 36 2.64 3.09 4.38
CA ASN A 36 3.68 2.17 4.85
C ASN A 36 3.58 1.92 6.36
N SER A 37 3.21 2.96 7.12
CA SER A 37 3.01 2.87 8.56
C SER A 37 1.77 2.03 8.94
N GLU A 38 0.68 2.12 8.19
CA GLU A 38 -0.51 1.28 8.39
C GLU A 38 -0.19 -0.19 8.10
N VAL A 39 0.50 -0.44 6.98
CA VAL A 39 0.94 -1.80 6.61
C VAL A 39 1.86 -2.37 7.69
N HIS A 40 2.83 -1.60 8.18
CA HIS A 40 3.71 -2.07 9.26
C HIS A 40 2.93 -2.49 10.51
N MET A 41 1.97 -1.67 10.96
CA MET A 41 1.14 -1.99 12.11
C MET A 41 0.31 -3.27 11.91
N LEU A 42 -0.28 -3.45 10.73
CA LEU A 42 -1.09 -4.63 10.41
C LEU A 42 -0.23 -5.90 10.37
N LEU A 43 0.96 -5.81 9.78
CA LEU A 43 1.89 -6.94 9.71
C LEU A 43 2.47 -7.27 11.10
N GLU A 44 2.82 -6.28 11.92
CA GLU A 44 3.30 -6.52 13.28
C GLU A 44 2.24 -7.22 14.13
N HIS A 45 0.98 -6.75 14.06
CA HIS A 45 -0.13 -7.40 14.75
C HIS A 45 -0.36 -8.83 14.23
N ARG A 46 -0.30 -9.06 12.92
CA ARG A 46 -0.46 -10.40 12.33
C ARG A 46 0.67 -11.35 12.73
N LYS A 47 1.89 -10.84 12.89
CA LYS A 47 3.04 -11.59 13.40
C LYS A 47 2.83 -11.96 14.88
N GLN A 48 2.45 -11.01 15.72
CA GLN A 48 2.16 -11.27 17.14
C GLN A 48 1.04 -12.30 17.34
N GLN A 49 -0.02 -12.24 16.52
CA GLN A 49 -1.08 -13.24 16.50
C GLN A 49 -0.57 -14.64 16.12
N ASN A 50 0.41 -14.71 15.23
CA ASN A 50 1.03 -15.95 14.79
C ASN A 50 1.88 -16.59 15.91
N GLU A 51 2.72 -15.77 16.55
CA GLU A 51 3.59 -16.19 17.68
C GLU A 51 2.79 -16.62 18.91
N SER A 52 1.55 -16.13 19.05
CA SER A 52 0.65 -16.48 20.15
C SER A 52 -0.29 -17.64 19.83
N ALA A 53 -0.26 -18.19 18.61
CA ALA A 53 -1.11 -19.30 18.20
C ALA A 53 -0.54 -20.64 18.69
N GLU A 54 -1.41 -21.60 19.02
CA GLU A 54 -0.99 -22.95 19.43
C GLU A 54 -0.23 -23.68 18.31
N ASP A 55 -0.65 -23.46 17.06
CA ASP A 55 0.02 -23.96 15.85
C ASP A 55 0.72 -22.80 15.12
N GLU A 56 1.88 -22.37 15.65
CA GLU A 56 2.71 -21.35 15.01
C GLU A 56 3.13 -21.80 13.60
N GLN A 57 2.84 -20.98 12.60
CA GLN A 57 3.25 -21.22 11.21
C GLN A 57 4.41 -20.30 10.83
N GLU A 58 5.36 -20.80 10.05
CA GLU A 58 6.39 -19.93 9.50
C GLU A 58 5.77 -18.89 8.55
N LEU A 59 6.03 -17.62 8.82
CA LEU A 59 5.59 -16.52 7.97
C LEU A 59 6.41 -16.51 6.67
N SER A 60 5.75 -16.24 5.55
CA SER A 60 6.40 -16.29 4.24
C SER A 60 7.55 -15.29 4.11
N GLU A 61 8.50 -15.58 3.22
CA GLU A 61 9.61 -14.66 2.93
C GLU A 61 9.10 -13.28 2.47
N VAL A 62 8.02 -13.24 1.68
CA VAL A 62 7.37 -12.01 1.22
C VAL A 62 6.82 -11.22 2.41
N PHE A 63 6.21 -11.90 3.39
CA PHE A 63 5.73 -11.26 4.61
C PHE A 63 6.90 -10.60 5.37
N MET A 64 7.98 -11.36 5.62
CA MET A 64 9.12 -10.86 6.39
C MET A 64 9.82 -9.69 5.67
N LYS A 65 9.99 -9.78 4.35
CA LYS A 65 10.53 -8.68 3.53
C LYS A 65 9.65 -7.43 3.61
N THR A 66 8.33 -7.58 3.50
CA THR A 66 7.38 -6.47 3.56
C THR A 66 7.35 -5.83 4.95
N LEU A 67 7.37 -6.65 6.02
CA LEU A 67 7.43 -6.16 7.39
C LEU A 67 8.70 -5.34 7.62
N ASN A 68 9.87 -5.85 7.19
CA ASN A 68 11.13 -5.14 7.35
C ASN A 68 11.21 -3.84 6.53
N TYR A 69 10.69 -3.87 5.30
CA TYR A 69 10.62 -2.67 4.44
C TYR A 69 9.73 -1.60 5.07
N THR A 70 8.51 -1.98 5.47
CA THR A 70 7.54 -1.05 6.04
C THR A 70 7.97 -0.54 7.41
N ALA A 71 8.65 -1.36 8.22
CA ALA A 71 9.28 -0.91 9.46
C ALA A 71 10.37 0.15 9.21
N ARG A 72 11.21 -0.05 8.18
CA ARG A 72 12.29 0.87 7.82
C ARG A 72 11.80 2.22 7.31
N PHE A 73 10.74 2.21 6.50
CA PHE A 73 10.18 3.41 5.86
C PHE A 73 8.92 3.95 6.54
N SER A 74 8.51 3.38 7.67
CA SER A 74 7.43 3.92 8.49
C SER A 74 7.86 5.28 9.04
N ARG A 75 7.14 6.32 8.62
CA ARG A 75 7.32 7.70 9.10
C ARG A 75 6.57 7.95 10.40
N PHE A 76 5.49 7.20 10.64
CA PHE A 76 4.59 7.40 11.76
C PHE A 76 4.51 6.11 12.56
N LYS A 77 5.01 6.11 13.79
CA LYS A 77 4.99 4.94 14.67
C LYS A 77 3.72 4.82 15.50
N ASN A 78 2.96 5.92 15.61
CA ASN A 78 1.78 5.97 16.46
C ASN A 78 0.49 5.94 15.63
N ARG A 79 -0.47 5.11 16.06
CA ARG A 79 -1.79 4.96 15.44
C ARG A 79 -2.53 6.28 15.38
N GLU A 80 -2.53 7.06 16.46
CA GLU A 80 -3.24 8.34 16.48
C GLU A 80 -2.63 9.33 15.46
N THR A 81 -1.31 9.31 15.30
CA THR A 81 -0.61 10.15 14.30
C THR A 81 -0.97 9.71 12.88
N ILE A 82 -0.98 8.41 12.61
CA ILE A 82 -1.38 7.86 11.31
C ILE A 82 -2.81 8.30 10.97
N THR A 83 -3.74 8.14 11.90
CA THR A 83 -5.14 8.58 11.71
C THR A 83 -5.23 10.08 11.49
N ALA A 84 -4.51 10.89 12.27
CA ALA A 84 -4.51 12.34 12.12
C ALA A 84 -3.97 12.79 10.75
N VAL A 85 -2.86 12.20 10.29
CA VAL A 85 -2.28 12.48 8.96
C VAL A 85 -3.26 12.09 7.86
N ARG A 86 -3.89 10.91 7.96
CA ARG A 86 -4.88 10.46 6.99
C ARG A 86 -6.07 11.42 6.94
N SER A 87 -6.65 11.77 8.09
CA SER A 87 -7.77 12.72 8.16
C SER A 87 -7.42 14.09 7.59
N LEU A 88 -6.22 14.60 7.87
CA LEU A 88 -5.76 15.89 7.35
C LEU A 88 -5.66 15.90 5.82
N LEU A 89 -5.11 14.84 5.22
CA LEU A 89 -4.97 14.73 3.77
C LEU A 89 -6.29 14.41 3.08
N LEU A 90 -7.18 13.66 3.73
CA LEU A 90 -8.49 13.29 3.18
C LEU A 90 -9.45 14.49 3.08
N GLN A 91 -9.19 15.56 3.84
CA GLN A 91 -9.89 16.85 3.68
C GLN A 91 -9.49 17.60 2.40
N LYS A 92 -8.46 17.14 1.67
CA LYS A 92 -8.01 17.74 0.41
C LYS A 92 -8.59 16.97 -0.78
N LYS A 93 -8.77 17.67 -1.91
CA LYS A 93 -9.24 17.08 -3.17
C LYS A 93 -8.11 16.34 -3.91
N LEU A 94 -7.59 15.30 -3.25
CA LEU A 94 -6.52 14.43 -3.75
C LEU A 94 -7.09 13.07 -4.09
N HIS A 95 -6.54 12.43 -5.13
CA HIS A 95 -6.78 11.03 -5.41
C HIS A 95 -6.19 10.14 -4.30
N LYS A 96 -6.76 8.96 -4.06
CA LYS A 96 -6.31 8.05 -2.98
C LYS A 96 -4.82 7.67 -3.13
N PHE A 97 -4.35 7.55 -4.37
CA PHE A 97 -2.94 7.31 -4.69
C PHE A 97 -2.05 8.51 -4.34
N GLU A 98 -2.45 9.73 -4.72
CA GLU A 98 -1.72 10.96 -4.40
C GLU A 98 -1.58 11.12 -2.88
N LEU A 99 -2.67 10.87 -2.13
CA LEU A 99 -2.68 10.93 -0.67
C LEU A 99 -1.65 9.99 -0.05
N ALA A 100 -1.65 8.72 -0.46
CA ALA A 100 -0.71 7.74 0.09
C ALA A 100 0.74 8.04 -0.32
N SER A 101 0.94 8.48 -1.57
CA SER A 101 2.27 8.87 -2.07
C SER A 101 2.86 10.03 -1.28
N LEU A 102 2.09 11.10 -1.05
CA LEU A 102 2.53 12.24 -0.24
C LEU A 102 2.84 11.86 1.21
N ALA A 103 1.98 11.03 1.82
CA ALA A 103 2.18 10.59 3.20
C ALA A 103 3.38 9.63 3.37
N ASN A 104 3.73 8.87 2.34
CA ASN A 104 4.88 7.95 2.37
C ASN A 104 6.21 8.66 2.02
N LEU A 105 6.19 9.55 1.02
CA LEU A 105 7.38 10.25 0.54
C LEU A 105 7.77 11.43 1.44
N CYS A 106 6.78 12.11 2.04
CA CYS A 106 6.96 13.29 2.88
C CYS A 106 7.85 14.38 2.24
N PRO A 107 7.47 14.95 1.08
CA PRO A 107 8.22 16.03 0.46
C PRO A 107 8.31 17.25 1.38
N GLU A 108 9.45 17.93 1.35
CA GLU A 108 9.74 19.09 2.22
C GLU A 108 9.29 20.41 1.60
N ALA A 109 9.13 20.44 0.27
CA ALA A 109 8.73 21.63 -0.48
C ALA A 109 7.61 21.34 -1.49
N ALA A 110 6.82 22.36 -1.80
CA ALA A 110 5.74 22.25 -2.79
C ALA A 110 6.24 21.88 -4.19
N GLU A 111 7.41 22.36 -4.59
CA GLU A 111 8.00 22.02 -5.90
C GLU A 111 8.44 20.56 -5.96
N GLU A 112 8.98 20.02 -4.87
CA GLU A 112 9.32 18.60 -4.76
C GLU A 112 8.05 17.73 -4.82
N ALA A 113 7.00 18.12 -4.10
CA ALA A 113 5.72 17.41 -4.12
C ALA A 113 5.13 17.31 -5.53
N LYS A 114 5.17 18.41 -6.30
CA LYS A 114 4.72 18.43 -7.70
C LYS A 114 5.61 17.61 -8.61
N ALA A 115 6.91 17.57 -8.36
CA ALA A 115 7.85 16.77 -9.16
C ALA A 115 7.67 15.26 -8.91
N LEU A 116 7.40 14.86 -7.67
CA LEU A 116 7.22 13.46 -7.28
C LEU A 116 5.81 12.93 -7.59
N THR A 117 4.80 13.79 -7.58
CA THR A 117 3.42 13.45 -7.89
C THR A 117 2.90 14.42 -8.95
N PRO A 118 3.39 14.30 -10.19
CA PRO A 118 2.97 15.17 -11.28
C PRO A 118 1.48 14.96 -11.57
N ARG A 119 0.82 16.05 -11.93
CA ARG A 119 -0.56 16.07 -12.40
C ARG A 119 -0.60 16.47 -13.86
#